data_AF-A0A2T5LIF2-F1
#
_entry.id   AF-A0A2T5LIF2-F1
#
_cell.length_a   1.000
_cell.length_b   1.000
_cell.length_c   1.000
_cell.angle_alpha   90.00
_cell.angle_beta   90.00
_cell.angle_gamma   90.00
#
_symmetry.space_group_name_H-M   'P 1'
#
loop_
_entity.id
_entity.type
_entity.pdbx_description
1 polymer ?
#
loop_
_entity_poly.entity_id
_entity_poly.type
_entity_poly.pdbx_seq_one_letter_code
_entity_poly.pdbx_strand_id
1 'polypeptide(L)'
;MPIPKDRQILSLGQIFDASYRPDEIDFEVFSELLTHVSQELGIPRGLLRPTDRFDVELAPGIGNEWDSGIGILVLDMQRFAKRKGRPVDRELVSLDDYLRFMSEVYE
;
A
#
# COMPACT_ATOMS: atom_id res chain seq x y z
N MET A 1 -2.32 6.78 -15.19
CA MET A 1 -3.47 6.01 -15.69
C MET A 1 -3.91 5.10 -14.56
N PRO A 2 -5.21 4.97 -14.32
CA PRO A 2 -5.72 4.03 -13.32
C PRO A 2 -5.30 2.61 -13.67
N ILE A 3 -5.38 1.69 -12.69
CA ILE A 3 -5.08 0.26 -12.88
C ILE A 3 -5.68 -0.24 -14.21
N PRO A 4 -4.86 -0.82 -15.12
CA PRO A 4 -5.36 -1.32 -16.40
C PRO A 4 -6.42 -2.40 -16.22
N LYS A 5 -7.48 -2.38 -17.05
CA LYS A 5 -8.60 -3.33 -16.98
C LYS A 5 -8.20 -4.79 -17.25
N ASP A 6 -7.12 -4.97 -17.99
CA ASP A 6 -6.51 -6.24 -18.37
C ASP A 6 -5.36 -6.66 -17.45
N ARG A 7 -5.11 -5.92 -16.35
CA ARG A 7 -4.08 -6.28 -15.37
C ARG A 7 -4.37 -7.67 -14.81
N GLN A 8 -3.37 -8.55 -14.94
CA GLN A 8 -3.43 -9.91 -14.40
C GLN A 8 -3.59 -9.87 -12.87
N ILE A 9 -4.49 -10.70 -12.34
CA ILE A 9 -4.58 -10.96 -10.90
C ILE A 9 -3.47 -11.94 -10.51
N LEU A 10 -2.62 -11.55 -9.57
CA LEU A 10 -1.54 -12.37 -9.03
C LEU A 10 -1.86 -12.83 -7.61
N SER A 11 -1.25 -13.95 -7.19
CA SER A 11 -1.26 -14.33 -5.78
C SER A 11 -0.36 -13.40 -4.96
N LEU A 12 -0.59 -13.34 -3.65
CA LEU A 12 0.25 -12.53 -2.75
C LEU A 12 1.73 -12.97 -2.80
N GLY A 13 1.99 -14.28 -2.85
CA GLY A 13 3.35 -14.81 -2.99
C GLY A 13 4.01 -14.34 -4.28
N GLN A 14 3.30 -14.37 -5.42
CA GLN A 14 3.85 -13.87 -6.68
C GLN A 14 4.16 -12.37 -6.65
N ILE A 15 3.32 -11.56 -5.99
CA ILE A 15 3.57 -10.12 -5.84
C ILE A 15 4.79 -9.89 -4.93
N PHE A 16 4.87 -10.64 -3.83
CA PHE A 16 5.96 -10.57 -2.87
C PHE A 16 7.30 -10.96 -3.51
N ASP A 17 7.37 -12.16 -4.11
CA ASP A 17 8.58 -12.70 -4.74
C ASP A 17 9.12 -11.81 -5.85
N ALA A 18 8.24 -11.06 -6.53
CA ALA A 18 8.62 -10.13 -7.59
C ALA A 18 9.15 -8.78 -7.08
N SER A 19 8.86 -8.41 -5.82
CA SER A 19 9.07 -7.04 -5.33
C SER A 19 9.99 -6.95 -4.11
N TYR A 20 10.08 -8.01 -3.31
CA TYR A 20 10.76 -8.02 -2.03
C TYR A 20 11.61 -9.25 -1.83
N ARG A 21 12.63 -9.10 -0.99
CA ARG A 21 13.32 -10.21 -0.35
C ARG A 21 12.82 -10.39 1.09
N PRO A 22 12.87 -11.63 1.64
CA PRO A 22 12.43 -11.89 3.02
C PRO A 22 13.15 -11.08 4.10
N ASP A 23 14.36 -10.56 3.83
CA ASP A 23 15.11 -9.70 4.74
C ASP A 23 14.68 -8.23 4.70
N GLU A 24 13.89 -7.81 3.71
CA GLU A 24 13.37 -6.44 3.60
C GLU A 24 12.03 -6.26 4.32
N ILE A 25 11.15 -7.26 4.18
CA ILE A 25 9.82 -7.28 4.77
C ILE A 25 9.38 -8.74 4.95
N ASP A 26 8.81 -9.05 6.11
CA ASP A 26 8.24 -10.36 6.37
C ASP A 26 6.98 -10.59 5.53
N PHE A 27 6.77 -11.82 5.03
CA PHE A 27 5.64 -12.13 4.17
C PHE A 27 4.29 -12.00 4.88
N GLU A 28 4.21 -12.35 6.17
CA GLU A 28 2.98 -12.22 6.96
C GLU A 28 2.63 -10.73 7.11
N VAL A 29 3.62 -9.90 7.48
CA VAL A 29 3.46 -8.44 7.58
C VAL A 29 3.05 -7.84 6.23
N PHE A 30 3.72 -8.22 5.14
CA PHE A 30 3.33 -7.79 3.79
C PHE A 30 1.89 -8.19 3.45
N SER A 31 1.51 -9.43 3.73
CA SER A 31 0.17 -9.97 3.43
C SER A 31 -0.92 -9.23 4.21
N GLU A 32 -0.67 -8.93 5.48
CA GLU A 32 -1.59 -8.14 6.31
C GLU A 32 -1.72 -6.70 5.82
N LEU A 33 -0.59 -6.02 5.59
CA LEU A 33 -0.59 -4.64 5.09
C LEU A 33 -1.26 -4.51 3.73
N LEU A 34 -0.98 -5.43 2.79
CA LEU A 34 -1.62 -5.40 1.48
C LEU A 34 -3.11 -5.72 1.55
N THR A 35 -3.53 -6.56 2.51
CA THR A 35 -4.94 -6.83 2.77
C THR A 35 -5.64 -5.59 3.33
N HIS A 36 -5.01 -4.86 4.26
CA HIS A 36 -5.51 -3.58 4.78
C HIS A 36 -5.71 -2.57 3.64
N VAL A 37 -4.68 -2.37 2.82
CA VAL A 37 -4.76 -1.46 1.65
C VAL A 37 -5.86 -1.87 0.69
N SER A 38 -6.02 -3.18 0.44
CA SER A 38 -7.08 -3.72 -0.41
C SER A 38 -8.48 -3.38 0.12
N GLN A 39 -8.67 -3.45 1.44
CA GLN A 39 -9.94 -3.12 2.08
C GLN A 39 -10.24 -1.62 2.01
N GLU A 40 -9.25 -0.77 2.36
CA GLU A 40 -9.42 0.68 2.37
C GLU A 40 -9.67 1.26 0.98
N LEU A 41 -8.97 0.76 -0.04
CA LEU A 41 -9.12 1.24 -1.41
C LEU A 41 -10.26 0.55 -2.18
N GLY A 42 -10.85 -0.51 -1.63
CA GLY A 42 -11.82 -1.35 -2.34
C GLY A 42 -11.25 -2.06 -3.58
N ILE A 43 -9.92 -2.16 -3.70
CA ILE A 43 -9.22 -2.78 -4.83
C ILE A 43 -8.82 -4.21 -4.42
N PRO A 44 -9.13 -5.24 -5.21
CA PRO A 44 -8.67 -6.60 -4.93
C PRO A 44 -7.14 -6.67 -4.77
N ARG A 45 -6.65 -7.23 -3.66
CA ARG A 45 -5.21 -7.34 -3.35
C ARG A 45 -4.35 -7.93 -4.48
N GLY A 46 -4.89 -8.85 -5.27
CA GLY A 46 -4.18 -9.45 -6.41
C GLY A 46 -3.97 -8.51 -7.61
N LEU A 47 -4.62 -7.35 -7.62
CA LEU A 47 -4.44 -6.28 -8.62
C LEU A 47 -3.47 -5.18 -8.17
N LEU A 48 -3.23 -5.06 -6.87
CA LEU A 48 -2.27 -4.10 -6.32
C LEU A 48 -0.83 -4.53 -6.63
N ARG A 49 0.02 -3.55 -6.89
CA ARG A 49 1.47 -3.73 -7.07
C ARG A 49 2.21 -2.71 -6.20
N PRO A 50 3.34 -3.08 -5.59
CA PRO A 50 4.17 -2.12 -4.87
C PRO A 50 4.56 -0.89 -5.70
N THR A 51 4.72 -1.05 -7.01
CA THR A 51 5.05 0.05 -7.93
C THR A 51 3.86 0.97 -8.27
N ASP A 52 2.64 0.64 -7.83
CA ASP A 52 1.47 1.50 -8.09
C ASP A 52 1.60 2.81 -7.33
N ARG A 53 1.41 3.94 -8.03
CA ARG A 53 1.49 5.26 -7.42
C ARG A 53 0.12 5.72 -6.94
N PHE A 54 0.12 6.42 -5.81
CA PHE A 54 -1.10 6.99 -5.23
C PHE A 54 -1.75 8.06 -6.11
N ASP A 55 -0.97 8.75 -6.93
CA ASP A 55 -1.41 9.85 -7.78
C ASP A 55 -1.73 9.43 -9.23
N VAL A 56 -1.52 8.16 -9.59
CA VAL A 56 -1.67 7.67 -10.97
C VAL A 56 -2.49 6.40 -11.06
N GLU A 57 -1.98 5.27 -10.56
CA GLU A 57 -2.66 3.98 -10.66
C GLU A 57 -3.75 3.83 -9.61
N LEU A 58 -3.48 4.29 -8.38
CA LEU A 58 -4.41 4.23 -7.25
C LEU A 58 -5.20 5.54 -7.07
N ALA A 59 -4.99 6.51 -7.96
CA ALA A 59 -5.71 7.78 -7.89
C ALA A 59 -7.22 7.54 -7.93
N PRO A 60 -7.99 8.25 -7.09
CA PRO A 60 -9.44 8.12 -7.13
C PRO A 60 -9.99 8.48 -8.50
N GLY A 61 -11.11 7.84 -8.85
CA GLY A 61 -11.92 8.31 -9.98
C GLY A 61 -12.34 9.76 -9.76
N ILE A 62 -12.43 10.52 -10.85
CA ILE A 62 -12.87 11.93 -10.84
C ILE A 62 -14.21 12.03 -10.10
N GLY A 63 -14.27 12.90 -9.08
CA GLY A 63 -15.45 13.09 -8.22
C GLY A 63 -15.46 12.28 -6.91
N ASN A 64 -14.48 11.38 -6.70
CA ASN A 64 -14.31 10.59 -5.48
C ASN A 64 -13.02 10.97 -4.71
N GLU A 65 -12.50 12.19 -4.89
CA GLU A 65 -11.23 12.62 -4.31
C GLU A 65 -11.24 12.55 -2.77
N TRP A 66 -12.41 12.79 -2.18
CA TRP A 66 -12.63 12.85 -0.73
C TRP A 66 -12.88 11.48 -0.08
N ASP A 67 -13.22 10.44 -0.86
CA ASP A 67 -13.64 9.11 -0.36
C ASP A 67 -12.76 7.99 -0.93
N SER A 68 -11.51 8.31 -1.23
CA SER A 68 -10.58 7.45 -1.97
C SER A 68 -9.92 6.35 -1.12
N GLY A 69 -10.16 6.30 0.19
CA GLY A 69 -9.46 5.43 1.13
C GLY A 69 -7.98 5.82 1.38
N ILE A 70 -7.33 6.54 0.47
CA ILE A 70 -5.94 7.00 0.58
C ILE A 70 -5.74 7.85 1.85
N GLY A 71 -6.70 8.72 2.18
CA GLY A 71 -6.64 9.53 3.38
C GLY A 71 -6.58 8.69 4.67
N ILE A 72 -7.25 7.53 4.70
CA ILE A 72 -7.21 6.61 5.84
C ILE A 72 -5.82 5.97 5.95
N LEU A 73 -5.24 5.52 4.84
CA LEU A 73 -3.88 4.96 4.83
C LEU A 73 -2.86 5.96 5.37
N VAL A 74 -2.94 7.23 4.98
CA VAL A 74 -2.05 8.28 5.49
C VAL A 74 -2.27 8.51 6.99
N LEU A 75 -3.51 8.53 7.46
CA LEU A 75 -3.83 8.70 8.88
C LEU A 75 -3.32 7.53 9.72
N ASP A 76 -3.45 6.29 9.24
CA ASP A 76 -2.94 5.11 9.92
C ASP A 76 -1.42 5.15 10.01
N MET A 77 -0.74 5.46 8.90
CA MET A 77 0.70 5.65 8.89
C MET A 77 1.15 6.65 9.97
N GLN A 78 0.52 7.83 10.03
CA GLN A 78 0.84 8.85 11.03
C GLN A 78 0.58 8.37 12.46
N ARG A 79 -0.48 7.58 12.68
CA ARG A 79 -0.81 7.01 14.00
C ARG A 79 0.25 6.01 14.47
N PHE A 80 0.65 5.07 13.62
CA PHE A 80 1.68 4.07 13.96
C PHE A 80 3.05 4.73 14.14
N ALA A 81 3.42 5.65 13.24
CA ALA A 81 4.63 6.46 13.34
C ALA A 81 4.72 7.17 14.70
N LYS A 82 3.64 7.87 15.09
CA LYS A 82 3.56 8.57 16.38
C LYS A 82 3.68 7.63 17.57
N ARG A 83 3.05 6.44 17.53
CA ARG A 83 3.15 5.44 18.61
C ARG A 83 4.57 4.94 18.81
N LYS A 84 5.34 4.79 17.73
CA LYS A 84 6.75 4.35 17.76
C LYS A 84 7.75 5.49 17.94
N GLY A 85 7.29 6.75 18.00
CA GLY A 85 8.16 7.92 18.04
C GLY A 85 8.99 8.10 16.76
N ARG A 86 8.55 7.52 15.64
CA ARG A 86 9.22 7.63 14.34
C ARG A 86 8.62 8.81 13.56
N PRO A 87 9.41 9.75 13.05
CA PRO A 87 8.91 10.78 12.16
C PRO A 87 8.52 10.17 10.81
N VAL A 88 7.48 10.72 10.18
CA VAL A 88 7.17 10.46 8.77
C VAL A 88 8.05 11.41 7.96
N ASP A 89 9.23 10.94 7.56
CA ASP A 89 10.26 11.73 6.87
C ASP A 89 10.38 11.39 5.37
N ARG A 90 9.55 10.48 4.87
CA ARG A 90 9.50 10.07 3.47
C ARG A 90 8.21 10.50 2.80
N GLU A 91 8.32 10.80 1.51
CA GLU A 91 7.17 11.08 0.66
C GLU A 91 6.48 9.76 0.30
N LEU A 92 5.16 9.70 0.44
CA LEU A 92 4.36 8.55 0.01
C LEU A 92 3.98 8.70 -1.46
N VAL A 93 4.85 8.27 -2.36
CA VAL A 93 4.60 8.30 -3.81
C VAL A 93 3.90 7.01 -4.26
N SER A 94 4.38 5.87 -3.77
CA SER A 94 3.99 4.54 -4.19
C SER A 94 3.49 3.66 -3.04
N LEU A 95 2.83 2.57 -3.41
CA LEU A 95 2.43 1.55 -2.45
C LEU A 95 3.64 0.90 -1.75
N ASP A 96 4.79 0.77 -2.43
CA ASP A 96 6.05 0.29 -1.84
C ASP A 96 6.51 1.20 -0.69
N ASP A 97 6.47 2.53 -0.88
CA ASP A 97 6.84 3.50 0.17
C ASP A 97 5.99 3.32 1.43
N TYR A 98 4.68 3.12 1.24
CA TYR A 98 3.74 2.85 2.32
C TYR A 98 4.03 1.51 3.01
N LEU A 99 4.17 0.42 2.24
CA LEU A 99 4.38 -0.93 2.77
C LEU A 99 5.68 -1.02 3.57
N ARG A 100 6.77 -0.45 3.03
CA ARG A 100 8.08 -0.41 3.70
C ARG A 100 8.08 0.46 4.93
N PHE A 101 7.36 1.60 4.93
CA PHE A 101 7.25 2.41 6.15
C PHE A 101 6.47 1.65 7.22
N MET A 102 5.31 1.12 6.84
CA MET A 102 4.42 0.46 7.75
C MET A 102 5.05 -0.80 8.34
N SER A 103 5.77 -1.60 7.55
CA SER A 103 6.44 -2.80 8.07
C SER A 103 7.44 -2.50 9.20
N GLU A 104 7.96 -1.27 9.29
CA GLU A 104 8.86 -0.87 10.36
C GLU A 104 8.13 -0.37 11.62
N VAL A 105 6.83 -0.08 11.54
CA VAL A 105 6.05 0.55 12.64
C VAL A 105 4.78 -0.20 13.02
N TYR A 106 4.41 -1.26 12.30
CA TYR A 106 3.11 -1.94 12.39
C TYR A 106 2.91 -2.77 13.69
N GLU A 107 3.98 -3.03 14.47
CA GLU A 107 3.93 -3.77 15.74
C GLU A 107 3.27 -3.03 16.92
#